data_AF-A0A7R9QXR7-F1
#
_entry.id   AF-A0A7R9QXR7-F1
#
_cell.length_a   1.000
_cell.length_b   1.000
_cell.length_c   1.000
_cell.angle_alpha   90.00
_cell.angle_beta   90.00
_cell.angle_gamma   90.00
#
_symmetry.space_group_name_H-M   'P 1'
#
loop_
_entity.id
_entity.type
_entity.pdbx_description
1 polymer ?
#
loop_
_entity_poly.entity_id
_entity_poly.type
_entity_poly.pdbx_seq_one_letter_code
_entity_poly.pdbx_strand_id
1 'polypeptide(L)'
;MLALDLLQECQQKCVICGERAIGKNFNAYTCQPCKAFFRRNATASKDLKCYRKDNCEIDLKTRKYCKKCRLVKCYAMGMKTDVIVKNDMKKELKLQREIGDRNGGHVSIKPDPDAVKWRSDSVESYSTGSDTNTGSPDIPYHDFASHPL
;
A
#
# COMPACT_ATOMS: atom_id res chain seq x y z
N MET A 1 2.67 -7.68 54.86
CA MET A 1 2.84 -6.43 54.09
C MET A 1 4.16 -6.47 53.33
N LEU A 2 4.33 -7.37 52.36
CA LEU A 2 5.51 -7.39 51.49
C LEU A 2 5.10 -7.91 50.11
N ALA A 3 5.28 -7.07 49.08
CA ALA A 3 5.25 -7.32 47.63
C ALA A 3 4.48 -6.24 46.84
N LEU A 4 4.57 -4.96 47.23
CA LEU A 4 4.09 -3.83 46.41
C LEU A 4 5.16 -3.29 45.45
N ASP A 5 6.35 -3.91 45.36
CA ASP A 5 7.52 -3.33 44.69
C ASP A 5 8.06 -4.10 43.45
N LEU A 6 7.21 -4.83 42.70
CA LEU A 6 7.65 -5.49 41.44
C LEU A 6 6.83 -5.19 40.18
N LEU A 7 5.88 -4.24 40.22
CA LEU A 7 5.20 -3.74 39.01
C LEU A 7 5.37 -2.24 38.85
N GLN A 8 6.59 -1.74 39.04
CA GLN A 8 7.02 -0.53 38.33
C GLN A 8 7.20 -0.88 36.84
N GLU A 9 6.16 -1.42 36.21
CA GLU A 9 5.99 -1.30 34.77
C GLU A 9 5.81 0.19 34.54
N CYS A 10 6.87 0.84 34.08
CA CYS A 10 6.85 2.19 33.58
C CYS A 10 5.60 2.30 32.70
N GLN A 11 4.54 2.96 33.18
CA GLN A 11 3.26 3.11 32.49
C GLN A 11 3.49 4.03 31.29
N GLN A 12 4.17 3.52 30.26
CA GLN A 12 4.61 4.30 29.13
C GLN A 12 3.35 4.89 28.49
N LYS A 13 3.34 6.21 28.33
CA LYS A 13 2.23 6.90 27.68
C LYS A 13 2.43 6.79 26.17
N CYS A 14 1.32 6.73 25.45
CA CYS A 14 1.33 6.79 24.00
C CYS A 14 1.90 8.14 23.58
N VAL A 15 3.03 8.11 22.88
CA VAL A 15 3.73 9.33 22.42
C VAL A 15 2.92 10.17 21.44
N ILE A 16 1.82 9.62 20.91
CA ILE A 16 0.92 10.30 19.97
C ILE A 16 -0.18 11.08 20.69
N CYS A 17 -0.85 10.48 21.67
CA CYS A 17 -2.06 11.05 22.26
C CYS A 17 -2.14 10.99 23.79
N GLY A 18 -1.09 10.51 24.48
CA GLY A 18 -0.99 10.47 25.94
C GLY A 18 -1.77 9.35 26.65
N GLU A 19 -2.58 8.55 25.93
CA GLU A 19 -3.27 7.37 26.49
C GLU A 19 -2.26 6.30 26.96
N ARG A 20 -2.63 5.43 27.91
CA ARG A 20 -1.77 4.30 28.31
C ARG A 20 -1.31 3.49 27.09
N ALA A 21 0.00 3.36 26.89
CA ALA A 21 0.54 2.53 25.83
C ALA A 21 0.38 1.05 26.18
N ILE A 22 0.27 0.22 25.15
CA ILE A 22 0.25 -1.24 25.29
C ILE A 22 1.62 -1.87 25.01
N GLY A 23 2.63 -1.04 24.72
CA GLY A 23 3.96 -1.44 24.30
C GLY A 23 4.45 -0.71 23.04
N LYS A 24 5.61 -1.14 22.54
CA LYS A 24 6.24 -0.57 21.34
C LYS A 24 5.61 -1.15 20.08
N ASN A 25 5.06 -0.28 19.22
CA ASN A 25 4.46 -0.64 17.94
C ASN A 25 5.07 0.25 16.85
N PHE A 26 5.50 -0.36 15.74
CA PHE A 26 6.10 0.38 14.62
C PHE A 26 7.25 1.29 15.06
N ASN A 27 8.05 0.86 16.05
CA ASN A 27 9.17 1.62 16.63
C ASN A 27 8.83 2.72 17.67
N ALA A 28 7.57 2.90 18.09
CA ALA A 28 7.21 3.86 19.14
C ALA A 28 6.24 3.27 20.19
N TYR A 29 6.26 3.76 21.43
CA TYR A 29 5.27 3.36 22.44
C TYR A 29 3.91 3.97 22.13
N THR A 30 2.91 3.12 21.83
CA THR A 30 1.59 3.58 21.42
C THR A 30 0.45 2.80 22.08
N CYS A 31 -0.71 3.44 22.21
CA CYS A 31 -1.95 2.76 22.58
C CYS A 31 -2.57 2.01 21.40
N GLN A 32 -3.54 1.14 21.69
CA GLN A 32 -4.24 0.31 20.69
C GLN A 32 -4.88 1.14 19.55
N PRO A 33 -5.58 2.27 19.82
CA PRO A 33 -6.16 3.07 18.74
C PRO A 33 -5.12 3.72 17.82
N CYS A 34 -3.98 4.18 18.36
CA CYS A 34 -2.90 4.78 17.55
C CYS A 34 -2.17 3.74 16.71
N LYS A 35 -1.93 2.54 17.25
CA LYS A 35 -1.42 1.39 16.49
C LYS A 35 -2.30 1.09 15.27
N ALA A 36 -3.60 0.92 15.50
CA ALA A 36 -4.55 0.58 14.42
C ALA A 36 -4.74 1.73 13.43
N PHE A 37 -4.65 2.97 13.89
CA PHE A 37 -4.69 4.15 13.03
C PHE A 37 -3.49 4.19 12.08
N PHE A 38 -2.27 4.04 12.61
CA PHE A 38 -1.05 4.08 11.81
C PHE A 38 -1.05 2.99 10.73
N ARG A 39 -1.33 1.74 11.10
CA ARG A 39 -1.41 0.63 10.13
C ARG A 39 -2.35 0.90 8.94
N ARG A 40 -3.47 1.57 9.18
CA ARG A 40 -4.49 1.85 8.14
C ARG A 40 -4.15 3.03 7.23
N ASN A 41 -3.34 3.97 7.70
CA ASN A 41 -3.15 5.24 7.02
C ASN A 41 -1.70 5.46 6.54
N ALA A 42 -0.73 4.71 7.07
CA ALA A 42 0.68 4.94 6.77
C ALA A 42 1.08 4.52 5.34
N THR A 43 0.38 3.55 4.75
CA THR A 43 0.61 3.08 3.38
C THR A 43 -0.56 3.37 2.43
N ALA A 44 -1.58 4.08 2.90
CA ALA A 44 -2.73 4.40 2.06
C ALA A 44 -2.33 5.45 1.02
N SER A 45 -2.69 5.21 -0.24
CA SER A 45 -2.53 6.17 -1.35
C SER A 45 -3.46 7.37 -1.26
N LYS A 46 -4.38 7.39 -0.28
CA LYS A 46 -5.34 8.47 -0.09
C LYS A 46 -4.70 9.64 0.64
N ASP A 47 -4.72 10.81 -0.01
CA ASP A 47 -4.33 12.06 0.62
C ASP A 47 -5.24 12.42 1.80
N LEU A 48 -4.66 12.47 2.99
CA LEU A 48 -5.33 12.97 4.18
C LEU A 48 -5.29 14.50 4.17
N LYS A 49 -6.47 15.14 4.25
CA LYS A 49 -6.59 16.60 4.34
C LYS A 49 -6.74 17.05 5.80
N CYS A 50 -6.18 18.21 6.12
CA CYS A 50 -6.46 18.94 7.35
C CYS A 50 -7.39 20.11 7.01
N TYR A 51 -8.39 20.36 7.85
CA TYR A 51 -9.34 21.46 7.68
C TYR A 51 -9.05 22.65 8.60
N ARG A 52 -7.83 22.68 9.17
CA ARG A 52 -7.31 23.76 10.03
C ARG A 52 -6.00 24.28 9.42
N LYS A 53 -4.97 24.52 10.23
CA LYS A 53 -3.68 25.10 9.81
C LYS A 53 -2.53 24.09 9.86
N ASP A 54 -2.82 22.81 9.57
CA ASP A 54 -1.84 21.70 9.62
C ASP A 54 -1.08 21.50 10.94
N ASN A 55 -1.45 22.19 12.01
CA ASN A 55 -0.80 22.21 13.32
C ASN A 55 -1.74 21.73 14.44
N CYS A 56 -2.63 20.79 14.11
CA CYS A 56 -3.61 20.29 15.07
C CYS A 56 -2.92 19.65 16.28
N GLU A 57 -3.24 20.10 17.49
CA GLU A 57 -2.91 19.37 18.70
C GLU A 57 -3.56 17.97 18.68
N ILE A 58 -2.81 16.97 19.13
CA ILE A 58 -3.22 15.57 19.17
C ILE A 58 -3.06 15.05 20.60
N ASP A 59 -4.19 14.88 21.28
CA ASP A 59 -4.33 14.31 22.62
C ASP A 59 -5.43 13.22 22.63
N LEU A 60 -5.77 12.70 23.82
CA LEU A 60 -6.76 11.65 23.98
C LEU A 60 -8.15 12.00 23.41
N LYS A 61 -8.58 13.26 23.56
CA LYS A 61 -9.88 13.80 23.15
C LYS A 61 -9.84 14.25 21.69
N THR A 62 -8.77 14.89 21.26
CA THR A 62 -8.67 15.56 19.94
C THR A 62 -8.11 14.67 18.82
N ARG A 63 -7.49 13.52 19.13
CA ARG A 63 -6.89 12.60 18.14
C ARG A 63 -7.84 12.08 17.05
N LYS A 64 -9.15 12.27 17.16
CA LYS A 64 -10.11 11.88 16.12
C LYS A 64 -10.38 12.99 15.10
N TYR A 65 -10.07 14.25 15.44
CA TYR A 65 -10.52 15.43 14.68
C TYR A 65 -9.69 15.68 13.41
N CYS A 66 -8.42 15.30 13.38
CA CYS A 66 -7.58 15.48 12.19
C CYS A 66 -6.71 14.25 11.92
N LYS A 67 -7.06 13.50 10.88
CA LYS A 67 -6.28 12.33 10.45
C LYS A 67 -4.91 12.73 9.91
N LYS A 68 -4.82 13.81 9.11
CA LYS A 68 -3.55 14.30 8.54
C LYS A 68 -2.53 14.60 9.64
N CYS A 69 -2.85 15.52 10.56
CA CYS A 69 -1.92 15.89 11.63
C CYS A 69 -1.62 14.73 12.59
N ARG A 70 -2.57 13.81 12.82
CA ARG A 70 -2.29 12.60 13.60
C ARG A 70 -1.27 11.71 12.92
N LEU A 71 -1.38 11.49 11.60
CA LEU A 71 -0.43 10.69 10.84
C LEU A 71 0.95 11.36 10.78
N VAL A 72 0.98 12.68 10.57
CA VAL A 72 2.22 13.47 10.63
C VAL A 72 2.89 13.31 11.99
N LYS A 73 2.14 13.43 13.10
CA LYS A 73 2.69 13.20 14.44
C LYS A 73 3.20 11.76 14.63
N CYS A 74 2.54 10.75 14.06
CA CYS A 74 3.03 9.37 14.10
C CYS A 74 4.44 9.26 13.50
N TYR A 75 4.66 9.82 12.32
CA TYR A 75 5.99 9.83 11.69
C TYR A 75 6.99 10.66 12.48
N ALA A 76 6.59 11.85 12.94
CA ALA A 76 7.45 12.73 13.74
C ALA A 76 7.93 12.06 15.04
N MET A 77 7.10 11.21 15.65
CA MET A 77 7.47 10.43 16.84
C MET A 77 8.14 9.09 16.52
N GLY A 78 8.60 8.90 15.28
CA GLY A 78 9.45 7.77 14.88
C GLY A 78 8.72 6.48 14.50
N MET A 79 7.42 6.53 14.20
CA MET A 79 6.71 5.35 13.70
C MET A 79 7.13 5.02 12.25
N LYS A 80 7.46 3.74 11.98
CA LYS A 80 7.99 3.28 10.67
C LYS A 80 7.05 2.30 9.96
N THR A 81 6.99 2.38 8.63
CA THR A 81 6.17 1.51 7.76
C THR A 81 6.84 0.20 7.37
N ASP A 82 8.14 0.02 7.60
CA ASP A 82 8.93 -1.13 7.13
C ASP A 82 8.29 -2.49 7.46
N VAL A 83 7.75 -2.62 8.67
CA VAL A 83 7.10 -3.85 9.14
C VAL A 83 5.75 -4.09 8.46
N ILE A 84 5.04 -3.02 8.07
CA ILE A 84 3.76 -3.09 7.35
C ILE A 84 4.03 -3.63 5.94
N VAL A 85 4.95 -2.99 5.22
CA VAL A 85 5.29 -3.34 3.82
C VAL A 85 5.79 -4.79 3.72
N LYS A 86 6.69 -5.21 4.63
CA LYS A 86 7.20 -6.59 4.64
C LYS A 86 6.09 -7.63 4.86
N ASN A 87 5.13 -7.33 5.71
CA ASN A 87 4.02 -8.25 5.99
C ASN A 87 3.03 -8.32 4.82
N ASP A 88 2.76 -7.19 4.17
CA ASP A 88 1.85 -7.16 3.02
C ASP A 88 2.47 -7.88 1.81
N MET A 89 3.77 -7.70 1.55
CA MET A 89 4.51 -8.48 0.54
C MET A 89 4.49 -9.99 0.82
N LYS A 90 4.68 -10.40 2.08
CA LYS A 90 4.60 -11.83 2.45
C LYS A 90 3.21 -12.43 2.21
N LYS A 91 2.14 -11.67 2.48
CA LYS A 91 0.76 -12.12 2.22
C LYS A 91 0.50 -12.28 0.72
N GLU A 92 0.97 -11.34 -0.09
CA GLU A 92 0.86 -11.40 -1.55
C GLU A 92 1.54 -12.65 -2.11
N LEU A 93 2.78 -12.91 -1.69
CA LEU A 93 3.50 -14.13 -2.09
C LEU A 93 2.79 -15.42 -1.65
N LYS A 94 2.14 -15.41 -0.47
CA LYS A 94 1.37 -16.57 -0.01
C LYS A 94 0.13 -16.79 -0.87
N LEU A 95 -0.60 -15.71 -1.20
CA LEU A 95 -1.77 -15.77 -2.07
C LEU A 95 -1.41 -16.28 -3.46
N GLN A 96 -0.29 -15.83 -4.03
CA GLN A 96 0.19 -16.29 -5.34
C GLN A 96 0.50 -17.80 -5.36
N ARG A 97 1.09 -18.33 -4.28
CA ARG A 97 1.31 -19.79 -4.12
C ARG A 97 -0.01 -20.56 -4.03
N GLU A 98 -0.96 -20.08 -3.23
CA GLU A 98 -2.29 -20.69 -3.07
C GLU A 98 -3.15 -20.62 -4.36
N ILE A 99 -2.87 -19.68 -5.27
CA ILE A 99 -3.48 -19.65 -6.61
C ILE A 99 -2.75 -20.63 -7.55
N GLY A 100 -1.41 -20.69 -7.50
CA GLY A 100 -0.60 -21.62 -8.29
C GLY A 100 -0.94 -23.08 -8.04
N ASP A 101 -1.18 -23.47 -6.79
CA ASP A 101 -1.52 -24.85 -6.42
C ASP A 101 -2.93 -25.27 -6.88
N ARG A 102 -3.84 -24.31 -7.14
CA ARG A 102 -5.19 -24.59 -7.66
C ARG A 102 -5.24 -24.80 -9.17
N ASN A 103 -4.27 -24.27 -9.92
CA ASN A 103 -4.16 -24.45 -11.38
C ASN A 103 -3.28 -25.66 -11.76
N GLY A 104 -3.15 -26.66 -10.87
CA GLY A 104 -2.44 -27.92 -11.08
C GLY A 104 -3.04 -28.86 -12.13
N GLY A 105 -3.42 -28.34 -13.30
CA GLY A 105 -3.58 -29.12 -14.52
C GLY A 105 -2.22 -29.25 -15.21
N HIS A 106 -1.53 -30.36 -14.95
CA HIS A 106 -0.37 -30.75 -15.74
C HIS A 106 -0.81 -31.07 -17.17
N VAL A 107 -0.83 -30.08 -18.07
CA VAL A 107 -0.85 -30.37 -19.50
C VAL A 107 0.58 -30.77 -19.88
N SER A 108 0.80 -32.08 -19.98
CA SER A 108 1.97 -32.63 -20.68
C SER A 108 1.88 -32.20 -22.15
N ILE A 109 2.43 -31.04 -22.49
CA ILE A 109 2.79 -30.78 -23.89
C ILE A 109 4.03 -31.63 -24.16
N LYS A 110 3.81 -32.82 -24.75
CA LYS A 110 4.91 -33.56 -25.36
C LYS A 110 5.40 -32.70 -26.53
N PRO A 111 6.70 -32.34 -26.61
CA PRO A 111 7.20 -31.69 -27.81
C PRO A 111 7.04 -32.65 -28.99
N ASP A 112 6.36 -32.19 -30.03
CA ASP A 112 6.25 -32.88 -31.30
C ASP A 112 7.63 -32.88 -31.97
N PRO A 113 8.25 -34.05 -32.25
CA PRO A 113 9.56 -34.14 -32.85
C PRO A 113 9.63 -33.64 -34.31
N ASP A 114 8.49 -33.36 -34.97
CA ASP A 114 8.45 -33.07 -36.40
C ASP A 114 8.42 -31.56 -36.77
N ALA A 115 8.54 -30.66 -35.80
CA ALA A 115 8.40 -29.20 -36.04
C ALA A 115 9.67 -28.49 -36.58
N VAL A 116 10.60 -29.19 -37.24
CA VAL A 116 11.81 -28.57 -37.86
C VAL A 116 11.70 -28.52 -39.38
N LYS A 117 11.14 -27.41 -39.89
CA LYS A 117 11.40 -26.81 -41.23
C LYS A 117 10.64 -25.48 -41.26
N TRP A 118 11.16 -24.30 -41.58
CA TRP A 118 12.14 -23.94 -42.61
C TRP A 118 12.59 -22.51 -42.30
N ARG A 119 13.89 -22.28 -42.09
CA ARG A 119 14.52 -20.95 -42.23
C ARG A 119 15.97 -21.18 -42.61
N SER A 120 16.33 -20.94 -43.87
CA SER A 120 17.65 -20.48 -44.32
C SER A 120 17.62 -20.29 -45.84
N ASP A 121 17.53 -19.04 -46.28
CA ASP A 121 18.19 -18.48 -47.49
C ASP A 121 17.82 -16.99 -47.51
N SER A 122 18.61 -16.11 -46.88
CA SER A 122 19.78 -15.39 -47.41
C SER A 122 19.44 -14.26 -48.39
N VAL A 123 20.27 -13.21 -48.31
CA VAL A 123 20.62 -12.14 -49.28
C VAL A 123 19.76 -10.85 -49.38
N GLU A 124 20.48 -9.73 -49.22
CA GLU A 124 20.29 -8.31 -49.61
C GLU A 124 18.96 -7.55 -49.33
N SER A 125 18.94 -6.52 -48.47
CA SER A 125 19.41 -5.13 -48.64
C SER A 125 18.35 -4.18 -49.22
N TYR A 126 17.98 -3.12 -48.49
CA TYR A 126 18.07 -1.71 -48.90
C TYR A 126 17.43 -0.82 -47.81
N SER A 127 18.14 0.22 -47.42
CA SER A 127 17.59 1.35 -46.66
C SER A 127 16.89 2.31 -47.62
N THR A 128 15.75 2.89 -47.22
CA THR A 128 15.34 4.30 -47.45
C THR A 128 13.89 4.50 -47.03
N GLY A 129 13.58 5.62 -46.37
CA GLY A 129 12.22 6.20 -46.38
C GLY A 129 11.68 6.63 -45.02
N SER A 130 11.98 7.87 -44.66
CA SER A 130 11.21 8.70 -43.73
C SER A 130 9.78 8.93 -44.23
N ASP A 131 8.78 8.91 -43.34
CA ASP A 131 7.61 9.78 -43.46
C ASP A 131 6.96 10.03 -42.09
N THR A 132 6.73 11.32 -41.83
CA THR A 132 6.04 11.91 -40.70
C THR A 132 4.53 11.66 -40.77
N ASN A 133 3.86 11.29 -39.67
CA ASN A 133 2.60 11.95 -39.33
C ASN A 133 2.10 11.70 -37.90
N THR A 134 1.70 12.82 -37.29
CA THR A 134 0.90 13.04 -36.10
C THR A 134 -0.52 12.47 -36.23
N GLY A 135 -1.09 11.96 -35.14
CA GLY A 135 -2.53 11.66 -35.05
C GLY A 135 -2.93 10.99 -33.74
N SER A 136 -3.49 11.78 -32.82
CA SER A 136 -4.24 11.32 -31.64
C SER A 136 -5.47 10.51 -32.05
N PRO A 137 -5.91 9.50 -31.27
CA PRO A 137 -7.27 8.99 -31.36
C PRO A 137 -8.18 9.67 -30.32
N ASP A 138 -9.27 10.25 -30.83
CA ASP A 138 -10.34 10.93 -30.13
C ASP A 138 -11.11 10.03 -29.13
N ILE A 139 -11.52 10.64 -28.01
CA ILE A 139 -12.44 10.07 -27.01
C ILE A 139 -13.87 10.52 -27.37
N PRO A 140 -14.85 9.61 -27.57
CA PRO A 140 -16.24 10.01 -27.75
C PRO A 140 -16.88 10.44 -26.42
N TYR A 141 -17.38 11.67 -26.41
CA TYR A 141 -18.23 12.26 -25.38
C TYR A 141 -19.67 11.80 -25.62
N HIS A 142 -20.28 11.05 -24.69
CA HIS A 142 -21.71 10.76 -24.75
C HIS A 142 -22.49 11.73 -23.86
N ASP A 143 -23.25 12.56 -24.55
CA ASP A 143 -24.26 13.51 -24.10
C ASP A 143 -25.59 12.77 -23.83
N PHE A 144 -26.24 13.06 -22.70
CA PHE A 144 -27.67 12.81 -22.51
C PHE A 144 -28.26 13.89 -21.59
N ALA A 145 -28.74 14.94 -22.24
CA ALA A 145 -29.67 15.90 -21.67
C ALA A 145 -31.10 15.32 -21.59
N SER A 146 -31.79 15.70 -20.51
CA SER A 146 -33.23 16.04 -20.42
C SER A 146 -34.33 14.96 -20.35
N HIS A 147 -34.96 14.85 -19.15
CA HIS A 147 -36.39 15.02 -18.76
C HIS A 147 -37.52 14.37 -19.60
N PRO A 148 -38.75 14.06 -19.07
CA PRO A 148 -39.48 14.83 -18.04
C PRO A 148 -40.45 14.10 -17.07
N LEU A 149 -40.99 14.92 -16.15
CA LEU A 149 -42.16 14.86 -15.24
C LEU A 149 -42.24 13.76 -14.17
#